data_AF-A0A950NQQ5-F1
#
_entry.id   AF-A0A950NQQ5-F1
#
_cell.length_a   1.000
_cell.length_b   1.000
_cell.length_c   1.000
_cell.angle_alpha   90.00
_cell.angle_beta   90.00
_cell.angle_gamma   90.00
#
_symmetry.space_group_name_H-M   'P 1'
#
loop_
_entity.id
_entity.type
_entity.pdbx_description
1 polymer ?
#
loop_
_entity_poly.entity_id
_entity_poly.type
_entity_poly.pdbx_seq_one_letter_code
_entity_poly.pdbx_strand_id
1 'polypeptide(L)'
;MSAHPSSSLPRYRSSRRVAAAALVNIRSMTPARLRALLTTWPDPRDAAAAVARRDPRVLEVLRELRVGGRTDVGGLVTHWSRNIDIDRVAATLARRGTHVFLWSEPDYPIADQLPNRPAVLLAEGQELEALDAPRVAVVGTRAASPHGLHDAFELGAFLARAGCTVVSGMAIGVDAAAHEGAL
;
A
#
# COMPACT_ATOMS: atom_id res chain seq x y z
N MET A 1 24.58 -10.54 17.13
CA MET A 1 23.62 -10.64 18.25
C MET A 1 22.22 -10.52 17.66
N SER A 2 21.54 -11.65 17.49
CA SER A 2 20.21 -11.72 16.85
C SER A 2 19.14 -11.44 17.90
N ALA A 3 18.46 -10.29 17.81
CA ALA A 3 17.33 -9.98 18.66
C ALA A 3 16.06 -10.59 18.04
N HIS A 4 15.52 -11.63 18.67
CA HIS A 4 14.17 -12.13 18.37
C HIS A 4 13.12 -11.06 18.72
N PRO A 5 12.15 -10.74 17.84
CA PRO A 5 11.06 -9.85 18.17
C PRO A 5 9.94 -10.68 18.83
N SER A 6 10.06 -10.92 20.14
CA SER A 6 8.98 -11.55 20.91
C SER A 6 8.65 -10.68 22.13
N SER A 7 7.80 -9.66 21.92
CA SER A 7 6.99 -9.00 22.98
C SER A 7 6.09 -7.83 22.51
N SER A 8 5.96 -7.52 21.22
CA SER A 8 5.29 -6.27 20.77
C SER A 8 3.79 -6.37 20.45
N LEU A 9 3.16 -7.55 20.51
CA LEU A 9 1.77 -7.78 20.03
C LEU A 9 0.69 -6.83 20.59
N PRO A 10 0.67 -6.45 21.89
CA PRO A 10 -0.35 -5.53 22.41
C PRO A 10 -0.28 -4.13 21.79
N ARG A 11 0.92 -3.62 21.47
CA ARG A 11 1.12 -2.32 20.83
C ARG A 11 0.65 -2.32 19.37
N TYR A 12 0.76 -3.45 18.68
CA TYR A 12 0.34 -3.60 17.29
C TYR A 12 -1.19 -3.56 17.13
N ARG A 13 -1.95 -4.18 18.04
CA ARG A 13 -3.43 -4.13 18.01
C ARG A 13 -3.97 -2.70 18.11
N SER A 14 -3.29 -1.83 18.86
CA SER A 14 -3.66 -0.42 19.03
C SER A 14 -3.17 0.50 17.91
N SER A 15 -2.44 -0.02 16.92
CA SER A 15 -1.81 0.78 15.86
C SER A 15 -2.79 1.09 14.73
N ARG A 16 -2.92 2.40 14.42
CA ARG A 16 -3.69 2.91 13.27
C ARG A 16 -3.23 2.27 11.96
N ARG A 17 -1.92 2.19 11.77
CA ARG A 17 -1.26 1.60 10.59
C ARG A 17 -1.59 0.13 10.42
N VAL A 18 -1.55 -0.64 11.51
CA VAL A 18 -1.87 -2.08 11.47
C VAL A 18 -3.34 -2.31 11.16
N ALA A 19 -4.25 -1.54 11.77
CA ALA A 19 -5.68 -1.63 11.47
C ALA A 19 -6.00 -1.27 10.00
N ALA A 20 -5.33 -0.25 9.46
CA ALA A 20 -5.45 0.12 8.05
C ALA A 20 -4.93 -0.98 7.11
N ALA A 21 -3.76 -1.56 7.40
CA ALA A 21 -3.24 -2.70 6.66
C ALA A 21 -4.17 -3.92 6.76
N ALA A 22 -4.82 -4.12 7.90
CA ALA A 22 -5.79 -5.19 8.08
C ALA A 22 -7.00 -5.01 7.16
N LEU A 23 -7.52 -3.79 7.02
CA LEU A 23 -8.60 -3.47 6.06
C LEU A 23 -8.17 -3.72 4.62
N VAL A 24 -6.96 -3.27 4.23
CA VAL A 24 -6.38 -3.51 2.89
C VAL A 24 -6.32 -5.01 2.56
N ASN A 25 -5.95 -5.84 3.55
CA ASN A 25 -5.73 -7.26 3.36
C ASN A 25 -7.02 -8.10 3.27
N ILE A 26 -8.20 -7.51 3.50
CA ILE A 26 -9.47 -8.23 3.36
C ILE A 26 -9.80 -8.43 1.88
N ARG A 27 -10.14 -9.66 1.50
CA ARG A 27 -10.55 -9.98 0.12
C ARG A 27 -11.70 -9.08 -0.33
N SER A 28 -11.63 -8.63 -1.59
CA SER A 28 -12.61 -7.72 -2.19
C SER A 28 -12.60 -6.30 -1.60
N MET A 29 -11.62 -5.93 -0.77
CA MET A 29 -11.38 -4.51 -0.46
C MET A 29 -10.77 -3.83 -1.70
N THR A 30 -11.50 -2.88 -2.30
CA THR A 30 -10.98 -2.07 -3.42
C THR A 30 -10.47 -0.73 -2.90
N PRO A 31 -9.63 -0.01 -3.66
CA PRO A 31 -9.18 1.33 -3.26
C PRO A 31 -10.34 2.29 -2.95
N ALA A 32 -11.41 2.25 -3.75
CA ALA A 32 -12.61 3.07 -3.52
C ALA A 32 -13.35 2.69 -2.22
N ARG A 33 -13.48 1.38 -1.93
CA ARG A 33 -14.11 0.88 -0.69
C ARG A 33 -13.31 1.28 0.54
N LEU A 34 -11.99 1.06 0.50
CA LEU A 34 -11.09 1.46 1.57
C LEU A 34 -11.15 2.96 1.81
N ARG A 35 -11.07 3.77 0.74
CA ARG A 35 -11.19 5.22 0.80
C ARG A 35 -12.51 5.65 1.45
N ALA A 36 -13.65 5.10 1.05
CA ALA A 36 -14.93 5.48 1.62
C ALA A 36 -15.07 5.08 3.11
N LEU A 37 -14.55 3.90 3.50
CA LEU A 37 -14.49 3.51 4.91
C LEU A 37 -13.62 4.49 5.71
N LEU A 38 -12.43 4.84 5.22
CA LEU A 38 -11.53 5.76 5.91
C LEU A 38 -11.99 7.23 5.87
N THR A 39 -12.85 7.61 4.93
CA THR A 39 -13.56 8.89 4.97
C THR A 39 -14.63 8.90 6.06
N THR A 40 -15.36 7.78 6.21
CA THR A 40 -16.45 7.64 7.19
C THR A 40 -15.94 7.44 8.62
N TRP A 41 -14.79 6.79 8.76
CA TRP A 41 -14.06 6.58 10.00
C TRP A 41 -12.59 6.99 9.78
N PRO A 42 -12.23 8.25 10.05
CA PRO A 42 -10.87 8.74 9.86
C PRO A 42 -9.79 8.00 10.65
N ASP A 43 -10.16 7.39 11.78
CA ASP A 43 -9.28 6.45 12.49
C ASP A 43 -9.49 5.02 11.93
N PRO A 44 -8.46 4.39 11.34
CA PRO A 44 -8.58 3.04 10.79
C PRO A 44 -8.97 1.97 11.82
N ARG A 45 -8.73 2.22 13.12
CA ARG A 45 -9.11 1.29 14.20
C ARG A 45 -10.62 1.23 14.34
N ASP A 46 -11.29 2.39 14.23
CA ASP A 46 -12.74 2.48 14.29
C ASP A 46 -13.36 1.86 13.04
N ALA A 47 -12.78 2.10 11.87
CA ALA A 47 -13.19 1.45 10.62
C ALA A 47 -13.11 -0.08 10.71
N ALA A 48 -11.97 -0.61 11.19
CA ALA A 48 -11.76 -2.04 11.38
C ALA A 48 -12.75 -2.62 12.39
N ALA A 49 -12.99 -1.93 13.50
CA ALA A 49 -13.95 -2.35 14.52
C ALA A 49 -15.41 -2.33 14.00
N ALA A 50 -15.77 -1.33 13.19
CA ALA A 50 -17.07 -1.25 12.53
C ALA A 50 -17.28 -2.43 11.56
N VAL A 51 -16.26 -2.77 10.75
CA VAL A 51 -16.29 -3.95 9.88
C VAL A 51 -16.43 -5.25 10.70
N ALA A 52 -15.64 -5.41 11.76
CA ALA A 52 -15.67 -6.60 12.61
C ALA A 52 -17.04 -6.81 13.28
N ARG A 53 -17.69 -5.73 13.73
CA ARG A 53 -19.01 -5.77 14.37
C ARG A 53 -20.19 -5.75 13.39
N ARG A 54 -19.94 -5.66 12.08
CA ARG A 54 -20.97 -5.45 11.05
C ARG A 54 -21.85 -4.23 11.34
N ASP A 55 -21.22 -3.12 11.70
CA ASP A 55 -21.91 -1.85 11.89
C ASP A 55 -22.79 -1.53 10.65
N PRO A 56 -24.09 -1.21 10.81
CA PRO A 56 -25.00 -0.90 9.70
C PRO A 56 -24.46 0.19 8.76
N ARG A 57 -23.68 1.15 9.27
CA ARG A 57 -23.07 2.20 8.45
C ARG A 57 -22.10 1.66 7.40
N VAL A 58 -21.45 0.52 7.66
CA VAL A 58 -20.55 -0.11 6.68
C VAL A 58 -21.34 -0.49 5.43
N LEU A 59 -22.55 -1.01 5.62
CA LEU A 59 -23.45 -1.38 4.53
C LEU A 59 -23.96 -0.15 3.77
N GLU A 60 -24.25 0.95 4.46
CA GLU A 60 -24.66 2.23 3.87
C GLU A 60 -23.56 2.80 2.97
N VAL A 61 -22.34 2.94 3.49
CA VAL A 61 -21.16 3.41 2.73
C VAL A 61 -20.95 2.60 1.44
N LEU A 62 -21.06 1.28 1.53
CA LEU A 62 -20.85 0.41 0.37
C LEU A 62 -22.01 0.46 -0.64
N ARG A 63 -23.23 0.77 -0.20
CA ARG A 63 -24.39 0.98 -1.09
C ARG A 63 -24.25 2.30 -1.85
N GLU A 64 -23.82 3.36 -1.19
CA GLU A 64 -23.59 4.68 -1.80
C GLU A 64 -22.49 4.64 -2.87
N LEU A 65 -21.43 3.86 -2.66
CA LEU A 65 -20.37 3.65 -3.65
C LEU A 65 -20.85 2.96 -4.94
N ARG A 66 -21.99 2.28 -4.93
CA ARG A 66 -22.49 1.52 -6.09
C ARG A 66 -23.35 2.38 -7.01
N VAL A 67 -22.70 3.24 -7.79
CA VAL A 67 -23.26 3.70 -9.06
C VAL A 67 -23.06 2.57 -10.09
N GLY A 68 -23.96 1.57 -10.07
CA GLY A 68 -24.07 0.51 -11.10
C GLY A 68 -23.54 -0.87 -10.71
N GLY A 69 -24.43 -1.79 -10.28
CA GLY A 69 -24.16 -3.23 -10.27
C GLY A 69 -24.89 -4.05 -9.20
N ARG A 70 -25.23 -5.31 -9.52
CA ARG A 70 -25.93 -6.30 -8.66
C ARG A 70 -25.04 -7.02 -7.64
N THR A 71 -23.95 -6.42 -7.14
CA THR A 71 -23.14 -7.19 -6.17
C THR A 71 -23.85 -7.25 -4.80
N ASP A 72 -23.70 -8.38 -4.12
CA ASP A 72 -24.26 -8.59 -2.78
C ASP A 72 -23.41 -7.86 -1.73
N VAL A 73 -23.83 -6.66 -1.32
CA VAL A 73 -23.13 -5.90 -0.27
C VAL A 73 -23.24 -6.61 1.08
N GLY A 74 -24.39 -7.22 1.38
CA GLY A 74 -24.62 -7.88 2.67
C GLY A 74 -23.70 -9.09 2.85
N GLY A 75 -23.56 -9.90 1.80
CA GLY A 75 -22.61 -11.01 1.75
C GLY A 75 -21.16 -10.53 1.89
N LEU A 76 -20.79 -9.41 1.27
CA LEU A 76 -19.45 -8.81 1.44
C LEU A 76 -19.16 -8.38 2.87
N VAL A 77 -20.05 -7.63 3.52
CA VAL A 77 -19.88 -7.19 4.92
C VAL A 77 -19.80 -8.40 5.85
N THR A 78 -20.65 -9.39 5.62
CA THR A 78 -20.62 -10.66 6.36
C THR A 78 -19.27 -11.36 6.19
N HIS A 79 -18.75 -11.44 4.95
CA HIS A 79 -17.43 -12.01 4.69
C HIS A 79 -16.32 -11.23 5.39
N TRP A 80 -16.31 -9.90 5.29
CA TRP A 80 -15.29 -9.06 5.91
C TRP A 80 -15.25 -9.19 7.43
N SER A 81 -16.39 -9.14 8.10
CA SER A 81 -16.46 -9.31 9.56
C SER A 81 -15.87 -10.63 10.07
N ARG A 82 -15.94 -11.69 9.26
CA ARG A 82 -15.40 -13.03 9.59
C ARG A 82 -13.91 -13.17 9.28
N ASN A 83 -13.36 -12.30 8.43
CA ASN A 83 -12.01 -12.47 7.85
C ASN A 83 -11.05 -11.31 8.16
N ILE A 84 -11.53 -10.22 8.77
CA ILE A 84 -10.65 -9.18 9.28
C ILE A 84 -9.85 -9.73 10.47
N ASP A 85 -8.54 -9.77 10.33
CA ASP A 85 -7.62 -10.35 11.31
C ASP A 85 -6.43 -9.42 11.53
N ILE A 86 -6.56 -8.56 12.53
CA ILE A 86 -5.56 -7.54 12.88
C ILE A 86 -4.27 -8.20 13.36
N ASP A 87 -4.36 -9.31 14.10
CA ASP A 87 -3.20 -9.96 14.71
C ASP A 87 -2.36 -10.69 13.69
N ARG A 88 -2.99 -11.43 12.78
CA ARG A 88 -2.29 -12.10 11.70
C ARG A 88 -1.59 -11.09 10.79
N VAL A 89 -2.24 -9.95 10.54
CA VAL A 89 -1.64 -8.87 9.76
C VAL A 89 -0.47 -8.23 10.51
N ALA A 90 -0.64 -7.90 11.80
CA ALA A 90 0.44 -7.40 12.65
C ALA A 90 1.67 -8.30 12.63
N ALA A 91 1.47 -9.61 12.85
CA ALA A 91 2.53 -10.60 12.84
C ALA A 91 3.19 -10.67 11.45
N THR A 92 2.43 -10.53 10.37
CA THR A 92 2.97 -10.55 9.00
C THR A 92 3.80 -9.31 8.69
N LEU A 93 3.31 -8.12 9.03
CA LEU A 93 4.06 -6.87 8.88
C LEU A 93 5.38 -6.93 9.66
N ALA A 94 5.34 -7.39 10.92
CA ALA A 94 6.53 -7.51 11.75
C ALA A 94 7.54 -8.52 11.19
N ARG A 95 7.09 -9.69 10.71
CA ARG A 95 7.98 -10.70 10.11
C ARG A 95 8.65 -10.22 8.82
N ARG A 96 7.95 -9.42 8.02
CA ARG A 96 8.44 -8.94 6.72
C ARG A 96 9.19 -7.61 6.82
N GLY A 97 9.13 -6.94 7.97
CA GLY A 97 9.62 -5.56 8.10
C GLY A 97 8.84 -4.58 7.22
N THR A 98 7.56 -4.84 6.95
CA THR A 98 6.75 -4.02 6.06
C THR A 98 6.37 -2.71 6.74
N HIS A 99 6.68 -1.60 6.08
CA HIS A 99 6.24 -0.27 6.47
C HIS A 99 4.82 0.00 5.96
N VAL A 100 4.05 0.75 6.75
CA VAL A 100 2.69 1.15 6.39
C VAL A 100 2.61 2.67 6.47
N PHE A 101 2.14 3.30 5.40
CA PHE A 101 1.88 4.73 5.34
C PHE A 101 0.39 4.99 5.19
N LEU A 102 -0.11 6.00 5.91
CA LEU A 102 -1.50 6.44 5.82
C LEU A 102 -1.55 7.81 5.17
N TRP A 103 -2.47 7.99 4.22
CA TRP A 103 -2.64 9.23 3.46
C TRP A 103 -2.93 10.51 4.29
N SER A 104 -3.18 10.35 5.59
CA SER A 104 -3.60 11.37 6.55
C SER A 104 -2.50 11.65 7.56
N GLU A 105 -1.35 10.98 7.41
CA GLU A 105 -0.17 11.16 8.23
C GLU A 105 0.89 11.92 7.41
N PRO A 106 1.70 12.77 8.08
CA PRO A 106 2.63 13.69 7.39
C PRO A 106 3.80 12.98 6.69
N ASP A 107 4.09 11.73 7.04
CA ASP A 107 5.14 10.91 6.43
C ASP A 107 4.67 10.15 5.19
N TYR A 108 3.47 10.47 4.66
CA TYR A 108 2.96 9.82 3.46
C TYR A 108 3.76 10.21 2.20
N PRO A 109 4.36 9.26 1.46
CA PRO A 109 5.38 9.57 0.46
C PRO A 109 4.85 10.10 -0.88
N ILE A 110 3.52 10.12 -1.09
CA ILE A 110 2.88 10.58 -2.33
C ILE A 110 2.25 11.95 -2.11
N ALA A 111 2.55 12.89 -3.01
CA ALA A 111 2.07 14.26 -2.95
C ALA A 111 0.54 14.37 -2.89
N ASP A 112 0.06 15.35 -2.14
CA ASP A 112 -1.37 15.54 -1.87
C ASP A 112 -2.22 15.78 -3.13
N GLN A 113 -1.60 16.36 -4.16
CA GLN A 113 -2.25 16.84 -5.39
C GLN A 113 -2.67 15.70 -6.34
N LEU A 114 -2.23 14.46 -6.11
CA LEU A 114 -2.50 13.35 -7.02
C LEU A 114 -3.96 12.85 -6.86
N PRO A 115 -4.78 12.89 -7.92
CA PRO A 115 -6.13 12.33 -7.87
C PRO A 115 -6.03 10.82 -7.60
N ASN A 116 -6.95 10.30 -6.79
CA ASN A 116 -7.00 8.88 -6.43
C ASN A 116 -5.73 8.33 -5.75
N ARG A 117 -4.94 9.17 -5.06
CA ARG A 117 -3.82 8.69 -4.22
C ARG A 117 -4.27 7.50 -3.35
N PRO A 118 -3.50 6.43 -3.16
CA PRO A 118 -3.91 5.35 -2.27
C PRO A 118 -4.22 5.90 -0.86
N ALA A 119 -5.12 5.26 -0.12
CA ALA A 119 -5.37 5.64 1.27
C ALA A 119 -4.34 5.03 2.23
N VAL A 120 -3.77 3.90 1.82
CA VAL A 120 -2.77 3.13 2.53
C VAL A 120 -1.73 2.67 1.51
N LEU A 121 -0.45 2.85 1.83
CA LEU A 121 0.67 2.25 1.10
C LEU A 121 1.41 1.28 1.99
N LEU A 122 1.81 0.16 1.40
CA LEU A 122 2.70 -0.82 2.03
C LEU A 122 4.04 -0.73 1.31
N ALA A 123 5.14 -0.68 2.06
CA ALA A 123 6.48 -0.64 1.50
C ALA A 123 7.38 -1.68 2.17
N GLU A 124 8.28 -2.26 1.40
CA GLU A 124 9.32 -3.18 1.87
C GLU A 124 10.67 -2.65 1.43
N GLY A 125 11.64 -2.64 2.34
CA GLY A 125 12.95 -2.02 2.15
C GLY A 125 13.45 -1.44 3.48
N GLN A 126 14.77 -1.30 3.62
CA GLN A 126 15.37 -0.74 4.85
C GLN A 126 15.60 0.77 4.75
N GLU A 127 15.85 1.27 3.53
CA GLU A 127 16.23 2.65 3.25
C GLU A 127 15.01 3.43 2.74
N LEU A 128 14.21 3.95 3.67
CA LEU A 128 13.03 4.77 3.32
C LEU A 128 13.42 6.18 2.87
N GLU A 129 14.64 6.61 3.15
CA GLU A 129 15.21 7.90 2.74
C GLU A 129 15.22 8.06 1.21
N ALA A 130 15.22 6.95 0.47
CA ALA A 130 15.05 6.95 -0.99
C ALA A 130 13.70 7.55 -1.43
N LEU A 131 12.71 7.65 -0.54
CA LEU A 131 11.42 8.29 -0.82
C LEU A 131 11.46 9.82 -0.75
N ASP A 132 12.50 10.38 -0.11
CA ASP A 132 12.66 11.83 0.10
C ASP A 132 13.43 12.50 -1.05
N ALA A 133 14.23 11.73 -1.80
CA ALA A 133 14.97 12.22 -2.96
C ALA A 133 14.04 12.63 -4.13
N PRO A 134 14.50 13.50 -5.05
CA PRO A 134 13.83 13.70 -6.33
C PRO A 134 13.61 12.35 -7.04
N ARG A 135 12.42 12.13 -7.59
CA ARG A 135 12.02 10.86 -8.19
C ARG A 135 11.79 11.00 -9.68
N VAL A 136 12.31 10.04 -10.45
CA VAL A 136 12.07 9.96 -11.90
C VAL A 136 11.49 8.61 -12.24
N ALA A 137 10.32 8.62 -12.87
CA ALA A 137 9.71 7.40 -13.40
C ALA A 137 10.40 7.01 -14.71
N VAL A 138 10.96 5.80 -14.77
CA VAL A 138 11.50 5.23 -16.00
C VAL A 138 10.62 4.05 -16.39
N VAL A 139 9.98 4.12 -17.55
CA VAL A 139 9.03 3.12 -18.04
C VAL A 139 9.29 2.81 -19.50
N GLY A 140 9.00 1.58 -19.92
CA GLY A 140 9.10 1.22 -21.33
C GLY A 140 8.55 -0.15 -21.69
N THR A 141 8.93 -0.65 -22.87
CA THR A 141 8.45 -1.93 -23.38
C THR A 141 9.04 -3.11 -22.60
N ARG A 142 8.24 -4.17 -22.45
CA ARG A 142 8.69 -5.47 -21.94
C ARG A 142 9.57 -6.24 -22.92
N ALA A 143 9.47 -5.89 -24.21
CA ALA A 143 10.24 -6.48 -25.30
C ALA A 143 11.21 -5.44 -25.88
N ALA A 144 12.12 -4.94 -25.03
CA ALA A 144 13.13 -3.98 -25.45
C ALA A 144 14.21 -4.65 -26.31
N SER A 145 14.74 -3.91 -27.28
CA SER A 145 15.92 -4.34 -28.03
C SER A 145 17.16 -4.32 -27.13
N PRO A 146 18.26 -5.01 -27.50
CA PRO A 146 19.51 -4.93 -26.75
C PRO A 146 20.00 -3.49 -26.53
N HIS A 147 19.85 -2.64 -27.54
CA HIS A 147 20.18 -1.22 -27.42
C HIS A 147 19.27 -0.49 -26.44
N GLY A 148 17.95 -0.72 -26.50
CA GLY A 148 17.01 -0.09 -25.57
C GLY A 148 17.18 -0.55 -24.12
N LEU A 149 17.64 -1.79 -23.89
CA LEU A 149 18.03 -2.26 -22.56
C LEU A 149 19.28 -1.52 -22.06
N HIS A 150 20.30 -1.37 -22.92
CA HIS A 150 21.51 -0.64 -22.57
C HIS A 150 21.20 0.82 -22.23
N ASP A 151 20.39 1.50 -23.05
CA ASP A 151 20.02 2.90 -22.80
C ASP A 151 19.21 3.06 -21.50
N ALA A 152 18.32 2.12 -21.20
CA ALA A 152 17.55 2.12 -19.96
C ALA A 152 18.45 1.96 -18.73
N PHE A 153 19.44 1.06 -18.81
CA PHE A 153 20.46 0.86 -17.78
C PHE A 153 21.28 2.13 -17.56
N GLU A 154 21.83 2.71 -18.63
CA GLU A 154 22.65 3.92 -18.55
C GLU A 154 21.84 5.11 -17.99
N LEU A 155 20.57 5.22 -18.36
CA LEU A 155 19.67 6.24 -17.80
C LEU A 155 19.44 6.04 -16.30
N GLY A 156 19.19 4.80 -15.86
CA GLY A 156 19.05 4.47 -14.44
C GLY A 156 20.29 4.84 -13.63
N ALA A 157 21.47 4.47 -14.15
CA ALA A 157 22.76 4.76 -13.54
C ALA A 157 23.07 6.26 -13.49
N PHE A 158 22.74 6.98 -14.55
CA PHE A 158 22.87 8.44 -14.59
C PHE A 158 21.98 9.12 -13.55
N LEU A 159 20.72 8.72 -13.44
CA LEU A 159 19.76 9.28 -12.48
C LEU A 159 20.19 9.03 -11.03
N ALA A 160 20.61 7.80 -10.70
CA ALA A 160 21.09 7.47 -9.37
C ALA A 160 22.33 8.29 -8.99
N ARG A 161 23.31 8.44 -9.90
CA ARG A 161 24.49 9.30 -9.70
C ARG A 161 24.13 10.78 -9.53
N ALA A 162 23.03 11.22 -10.13
CA ALA A 162 22.51 12.58 -9.96
C ALA A 162 21.73 12.79 -8.65
N GLY A 163 21.61 11.77 -7.79
CA GLY A 163 20.87 11.83 -6.54
C GLY A 163 19.35 11.68 -6.71
N CYS A 164 18.90 11.15 -7.85
CA CYS A 164 17.48 10.87 -8.09
C CYS A 164 17.16 9.39 -7.81
N THR A 165 16.01 9.13 -7.17
CA THR A 165 15.47 7.77 -7.03
C THR A 165 14.74 7.37 -8.31
N VAL A 166 15.15 6.26 -8.91
CA VAL A 166 14.47 5.65 -10.06
C VAL A 166 13.24 4.88 -9.60
N VAL A 167 12.06 5.26 -10.11
CA VAL A 167 10.79 4.58 -9.84
C VAL A 167 10.34 3.85 -11.10
N SER A 168 10.02 2.55 -10.99
CA SER A 168 9.53 1.77 -12.12
C SER A 168 8.58 0.65 -11.67
N GLY A 169 8.02 -0.11 -12.62
CA GLY A 169 6.97 -1.09 -12.39
C GLY A 169 7.46 -2.52 -12.10
N MET A 170 8.77 -2.72 -11.94
CA MET A 170 9.40 -4.05 -11.80
C MET A 170 9.10 -5.03 -12.95
N ALA A 171 8.72 -4.52 -14.13
CA ALA A 171 8.52 -5.38 -15.29
C ALA A 171 9.87 -5.84 -15.88
N ILE A 172 9.85 -6.92 -16.65
CA ILE A 172 10.98 -7.24 -17.54
C ILE A 172 11.17 -6.13 -18.58
N GLY A 173 12.34 -6.06 -19.20
CA GLY A 173 12.64 -5.08 -20.24
C GLY A 173 13.19 -3.78 -19.65
N VAL A 174 12.63 -2.65 -20.07
CA VAL A 174 13.11 -1.31 -19.68
C VAL A 174 13.08 -1.11 -18.15
N ASP A 175 12.01 -1.50 -17.48
CA ASP A 175 11.86 -1.32 -16.03
C ASP A 175 12.97 -2.03 -15.25
N ALA A 176 13.24 -3.31 -15.57
CA ALA A 176 14.32 -4.10 -14.96
C ALA A 176 15.69 -3.48 -15.22
N ALA A 177 16.00 -3.13 -16.47
CA ALA A 177 17.30 -2.54 -16.84
C ALA A 177 17.53 -1.19 -16.14
N ALA A 178 16.50 -0.34 -16.04
CA ALA A 178 16.59 0.93 -15.33
C ALA A 178 16.80 0.76 -13.82
N HIS A 179 16.14 -0.23 -13.20
CA HIS A 179 16.40 -0.59 -11.82
C HIS A 179 17.82 -1.13 -11.62
N GLU A 180 18.29 -2.02 -12.50
CA GLU A 180 19.64 -2.58 -12.44
C GLU A 180 20.71 -1.49 -12.57
N GLY A 181 20.51 -0.50 -13.44
CA GLY A 181 21.44 0.63 -13.58
C GLY A 181 21.47 1.55 -12.35
N ALA A 182 20.37 1.63 -11.60
CA ALA A 182 20.24 2.52 -10.46
C ALA A 182 20.80 1.98 -9.13
N LEU A 183 21.29 0.73 -9.12
CA LEU A 183 21.90 0.04 -7.98
C LEU A 183 23.43 0.08 -8.06
#